data_AF-A0A3P8TLF5-F1
#
_entry.id   AF-A0A3P8TLF5-F1
#
_cell.length_a   1.000
_cell.length_b   1.000
_cell.length_c   1.000
_cell.angle_alpha   90.00
_cell.angle_beta   90.00
_cell.angle_gamma   90.00
#
_symmetry.space_group_name_H-M   'P 1'
#
loop_
_entity.id
_entity.type
_entity.pdbx_description
1 polymer ?
#
loop_
_entity_poly.entity_id
_entity_poly.type
_entity_poly.pdbx_seq_one_letter_code
_entity_poly.pdbx_strand_id
1 'polypeptide(L)'
;LLLLLLLLLLLLLLLVLLLLLLLLLHVSSRRDSLKPTISAKAGNNSSAVRKPGVHKVLSLDVTQAPRDANAVGQFGQAALVNSNEDAEVRRRWDEGHFNVYLSDQIPVDRAIPDTRPEMCAQNMVHDDLPSTSVIFCFVDEVWSTLLRSVHSVLNRSPPHLLKEIILVDDFSTKDYLKEQLDKYMSQFPKVRIIRLKERQGLIRARLAGAAVAKGEVLTFLDSHVECNVGWLEPLLERVYLDRKKSCYNPRKKYFLL
;
A
#
# COMPACT_ATOMS: atom_id res chain seq x y z
N LEU A 1 55.18 -30.33 6.49
CA LEU A 1 55.13 -28.84 6.45
C LEU A 1 53.77 -28.31 6.02
N LEU A 2 53.24 -28.67 4.85
CA LEU A 2 51.97 -28.13 4.32
C LEU A 2 50.78 -28.33 5.28
N LEU A 3 50.63 -29.53 5.85
CA LEU A 3 49.54 -29.84 6.79
C LEU A 3 49.62 -29.01 8.07
N LEU A 4 50.83 -28.77 8.56
CA LEU A 4 51.10 -27.96 9.75
C LEU A 4 50.77 -26.49 9.50
N LEU A 5 51.10 -25.99 8.30
CA LEU A 5 50.78 -24.64 7.86
C LEU A 5 49.27 -24.43 7.74
N LEU A 6 48.56 -25.43 7.19
CA LEU A 6 47.10 -25.40 7.06
C LEU A 6 46.40 -25.38 8.43
N LEU A 7 46.91 -26.17 9.38
CA LEU A 7 46.40 -26.22 10.75
C LEU A 7 46.60 -24.88 11.49
N LEU A 8 47.77 -24.26 11.31
CA LEU A 8 48.08 -22.93 11.84
C LEU A 8 47.17 -21.84 11.25
N LEU A 9 46.89 -21.90 9.95
CA LEU A 9 45.98 -20.97 9.28
C LEU A 9 44.54 -21.11 9.79
N LEU A 10 44.08 -22.34 9.99
CA LEU A 10 42.75 -22.65 10.54
C LEU A 10 42.60 -22.15 11.99
N LEU A 11 43.64 -22.36 12.81
CA LEU A 11 43.71 -21.84 14.19
C LEU A 11 43.66 -20.31 14.22
N LEU A 12 44.39 -19.64 13.32
CA LEU A 12 44.38 -18.18 13.22
C LEU A 12 42.99 -17.65 12.81
N LEU A 13 42.33 -18.33 11.87
CA LEU A 13 41.00 -17.96 11.38
C LEU A 13 39.93 -18.10 12.48
N LEU A 14 40.00 -19.19 13.26
CA LEU A 14 39.16 -19.40 14.44
C LEU A 14 39.36 -18.32 15.51
N LEU A 15 40.61 -17.92 15.75
CA LEU A 15 40.96 -16.90 16.74
C LEU A 15 40.44 -15.50 16.34
N VAL A 16 40.53 -15.16 15.04
CA VAL A 16 39.95 -13.94 14.48
C VAL A 16 38.42 -13.94 14.57
N LEU A 17 37.77 -15.07 14.28
CA LEU A 17 36.31 -15.20 14.39
C LEU A 17 35.85 -15.03 15.84
N LEU A 18 36.58 -15.59 16.80
CA LEU A 18 36.30 -15.46 18.23
C LEU A 18 36.46 -14.01 18.71
N LEU A 19 37.52 -13.31 18.28
CA LEU A 19 37.73 -11.89 18.58
C LEU A 19 36.62 -11.00 18.00
N LEU A 20 36.17 -11.27 16.77
CA LEU A 20 35.03 -10.57 16.15
C LEU A 20 33.73 -10.81 16.93
N LEU A 21 33.48 -12.05 17.37
CA LEU A 21 32.31 -12.39 18.18
C LEU A 21 32.34 -11.66 19.53
N LEU A 22 33.50 -11.60 20.19
CA LEU A 22 33.69 -10.87 21.44
C LEU A 22 33.51 -9.36 21.26
N LEU A 23 33.98 -8.79 20.13
CA LEU A 23 33.73 -7.40 19.76
C LEU A 23 32.24 -7.11 19.54
N LEU A 24 31.52 -8.00 18.85
CA LEU A 24 30.07 -7.87 18.63
C LEU A 24 29.29 -7.95 19.95
N LEU A 25 29.69 -8.84 20.85
CA LEU A 25 29.09 -8.94 22.19
C LEU A 25 29.42 -7.72 23.06
N HIS A 26 30.63 -7.17 22.97
CA HIS A 26 31.02 -5.94 23.67
C HIS A 26 30.28 -4.71 23.14
N VAL A 27 30.03 -4.63 21.82
CA VAL A 27 29.20 -3.58 21.20
C VAL A 27 27.74 -3.71 21.62
N SER A 28 27.21 -4.94 21.73
CA SER A 28 25.85 -5.18 22.21
C SER A 28 25.66 -4.75 23.68
N SER A 29 26.66 -5.00 24.53
CA SER A 29 26.61 -4.61 25.95
C SER A 29 26.69 -3.09 26.18
N ARG A 30 27.23 -2.31 25.22
CA ARG A 30 27.31 -0.84 25.34
C ARG A 30 26.04 -0.10 24.87
N ARG A 31 25.05 -0.79 24.29
CA ARG A 31 23.79 -0.16 23.84
C ARG A 31 22.71 -0.03 24.92
N ASP A 32 22.88 -0.61 26.11
CA ASP A 32 21.86 -0.60 27.17
C ASP A 32 21.96 0.53 28.21
N SER A 33 22.81 1.55 27.99
CA SER A 33 22.98 2.64 28.96
C SER A 33 23.00 4.02 28.31
N LEU A 34 21.84 4.48 27.81
CA LEU A 34 21.54 5.89 27.51
C LEU A 34 20.01 6.10 27.63
N LYS A 35 19.52 6.33 28.85
CA LYS A 35 18.22 6.99 29.10
C LYS A 35 18.50 8.46 29.44
N PRO A 36 17.90 9.45 28.77
CA PRO A 36 17.99 10.83 29.21
C PRO A 36 17.00 11.07 30.36
N THR A 37 17.51 11.54 31.50
CA THR A 37 16.73 12.03 32.62
C THR A 37 16.29 13.46 32.33
N ILE A 38 14.99 13.68 32.09
CA ILE A 38 14.37 15.02 32.13
C ILE A 38 13.49 15.06 33.38
N SER A 39 13.93 15.86 34.35
CA SER A 39 13.14 16.30 35.50
C SER A 39 12.16 17.36 35.04
N ALA A 40 10.86 17.08 35.08
CA ALA A 40 9.81 18.09 34.98
C ALA A 40 8.76 17.86 36.06
N LYS A 41 8.48 18.95 36.78
CA LYS A 41 7.66 19.07 37.99
C LYS A 41 6.26 18.50 37.83
N ALA A 42 5.78 17.88 38.91
CA ALA A 42 4.39 17.54 39.14
C ALA A 42 3.51 18.79 39.05
N GLY A 43 2.57 18.76 38.11
CA GLY A 43 1.42 19.64 38.05
C GLY A 43 0.20 18.77 37.77
N ASN A 44 -0.75 18.76 38.71
CA ASN A 44 -2.06 18.14 38.55
C ASN A 44 -2.67 18.56 37.21
N ASN A 45 -2.93 17.60 36.33
CA ASN A 45 -3.94 17.75 35.30
C ASN A 45 -4.75 16.47 35.26
N SER A 46 -5.96 16.59 35.81
CA SER A 46 -7.13 15.81 35.46
C SER A 46 -7.01 15.20 34.07
N SER A 47 -7.16 13.89 34.00
CA SER A 47 -7.43 13.13 32.79
C SER A 47 -8.74 13.61 32.16
N ALA A 48 -8.68 14.78 31.53
CA ALA A 48 -9.66 15.22 30.57
C ALA A 48 -9.49 14.31 29.37
N VAL A 49 -10.38 13.32 29.26
CA VAL A 49 -10.63 12.60 28.01
C VAL A 49 -10.84 13.68 26.95
N ARG A 50 -9.82 13.91 26.09
CA ARG A 50 -10.01 14.74 24.91
C ARG A 50 -11.12 14.08 24.13
N LYS A 51 -12.29 14.73 24.04
CA LYS A 51 -13.32 14.30 23.11
C LYS A 51 -12.64 14.27 21.73
N PRO A 52 -12.68 13.16 21.00
CA PRO A 52 -12.13 13.12 19.65
C PRO A 52 -12.84 14.22 18.84
N GLY A 53 -12.04 15.04 18.17
CA GLY A 53 -12.58 16.03 17.25
C GLY A 53 -13.28 15.34 16.09
N VAL A 54 -14.15 16.08 15.42
CA VAL A 54 -14.79 15.63 14.18
C VAL A 54 -14.54 16.66 13.10
N HIS A 55 -14.33 16.20 11.88
CA HIS A 55 -14.13 17.05 10.70
C HIS A 55 -15.02 16.59 9.55
N LYS A 56 -15.19 17.45 8.54
CA LYS A 56 -15.87 17.06 7.29
C LYS A 56 -14.97 16.14 6.48
N VAL A 57 -15.56 15.13 5.83
CA VAL A 57 -14.85 14.24 4.89
C VAL A 57 -14.00 15.06 3.93
N LEU A 58 -12.71 14.72 3.85
CA LEU A 58 -11.74 15.42 3.05
C LEU A 58 -11.93 15.11 1.56
N SER A 59 -12.09 16.14 0.75
CA SER A 59 -12.01 16.06 -0.71
C SER A 59 -10.55 16.10 -1.17
N LEU A 60 -9.78 15.09 -0.77
CA LEU A 60 -8.35 15.00 -1.05
C LEU A 60 -8.09 14.37 -2.43
N ASP A 61 -7.35 15.09 -3.28
CA ASP A 61 -6.75 14.54 -4.50
C ASP A 61 -5.38 15.19 -4.73
N VAL A 62 -4.31 14.54 -4.29
CA VAL A 62 -2.94 15.06 -4.32
C VAL A 62 -2.15 14.31 -5.37
N THR A 63 -1.57 15.05 -6.32
CA THR A 63 -0.65 14.51 -7.32
C THR A 63 0.75 15.08 -7.14
N GLN A 64 1.77 14.35 -7.59
CA GLN A 64 3.16 14.80 -7.52
C GLN A 64 3.46 15.93 -8.53
N ALA A 65 2.73 15.96 -9.64
CA ALA A 65 2.88 16.95 -10.70
C ALA A 65 1.50 17.44 -11.17
N PRO A 66 1.41 18.67 -11.71
CA PRO A 66 0.17 19.15 -12.32
C PRO A 66 -0.27 18.23 -13.46
N ARG A 67 -1.55 17.86 -13.46
CA ARG A 67 -2.15 17.05 -14.52
C ARG A 67 -2.36 17.87 -15.78
N ASP A 68 -2.12 17.26 -16.93
CA ASP A 68 -2.53 17.84 -18.22
C ASP A 68 -4.06 17.74 -18.35
N ALA A 69 -4.72 18.90 -18.46
CA ALA A 69 -6.16 18.99 -18.58
C ALA A 69 -6.69 18.44 -19.92
N ASN A 70 -5.84 18.40 -20.95
CA ASN A 70 -6.20 17.94 -22.29
C ASN A 70 -5.85 16.46 -22.54
N ALA A 71 -5.27 15.78 -21.54
CA ALA A 71 -4.89 14.39 -21.68
C ALA A 71 -6.12 13.49 -21.91
N VAL A 72 -5.90 12.39 -22.65
CA VAL A 72 -6.96 11.44 -22.99
C VAL A 72 -7.58 10.85 -21.72
N GLY A 73 -8.92 10.91 -21.64
CA GLY A 73 -9.67 10.34 -20.52
C GLY A 73 -9.51 11.08 -19.19
N GLN A 74 -8.93 12.29 -19.21
CA GLN A 74 -8.77 13.15 -18.05
C GLN A 74 -10.14 13.58 -17.48
N PHE A 75 -10.23 13.75 -16.15
CA PHE A 75 -11.48 14.05 -15.44
C PHE A 75 -12.58 13.00 -15.67
N GLY A 76 -12.20 11.75 -15.96
CA GLY A 76 -13.13 10.65 -16.23
C GLY A 76 -13.95 10.82 -17.52
N GLN A 77 -13.53 11.71 -18.42
CA GLN A 77 -14.21 11.89 -19.71
C GLN A 77 -14.09 10.63 -20.57
N ALA A 78 -15.13 10.35 -21.36
CA ALA A 78 -15.10 9.28 -22.33
C ALA A 78 -13.98 9.54 -23.35
N ALA A 79 -13.10 8.57 -23.53
CA ALA A 79 -12.04 8.63 -24.51
C ALA A 79 -12.40 7.76 -25.72
N LEU A 80 -12.22 8.31 -26.92
CA LEU A 80 -12.50 7.63 -28.18
C LEU A 80 -11.18 7.23 -28.83
N VAL A 81 -11.18 6.03 -29.42
CA VAL A 81 -10.07 5.54 -30.24
C VAL A 81 -10.41 5.78 -31.71
N ASN A 82 -9.42 6.23 -32.48
CA ASN A 82 -9.58 6.41 -33.92
C ASN A 82 -9.80 5.05 -34.61
N SER A 83 -10.66 4.98 -35.63
CA SER A 83 -10.98 3.72 -36.34
C SER A 83 -9.75 3.03 -36.96
N ASN A 84 -8.68 3.77 -37.24
CA ASN A 84 -7.43 3.21 -37.76
C ASN A 84 -6.74 2.28 -36.76
N GLU A 85 -7.00 2.43 -35.46
CA GLU A 85 -6.39 1.64 -34.38
C GLU A 85 -7.23 0.42 -33.99
N ASP A 86 -8.37 0.19 -34.66
CA ASP A 86 -9.29 -0.91 -34.34
C ASP A 86 -8.63 -2.29 -34.40
N ALA A 87 -7.65 -2.47 -35.29
CA ALA A 87 -6.88 -3.71 -35.39
C ALA A 87 -6.04 -3.95 -34.13
N GLU A 88 -5.41 -2.90 -33.60
CA GLU A 88 -4.59 -2.96 -32.40
C GLU A 88 -5.46 -3.17 -31.14
N VAL A 89 -6.59 -2.46 -31.05
CA VAL A 89 -7.58 -2.65 -29.98
C VAL A 89 -8.06 -4.11 -29.94
N ARG A 90 -8.41 -4.69 -31.10
CA ARG A 90 -8.82 -6.10 -31.18
C ARG A 90 -7.70 -7.06 -30.78
N ARG A 91 -6.46 -6.79 -31.22
CA ARG A 91 -5.29 -7.61 -30.90
C ARG A 91 -5.04 -7.68 -29.39
N ARG A 92 -5.19 -6.55 -28.70
CA ARG A 92 -4.92 -6.42 -27.25
C ARG A 92 -6.12 -6.71 -26.36
N TRP A 93 -7.27 -7.04 -26.95
CA TRP A 93 -8.48 -7.37 -26.18
C TRP A 93 -8.28 -8.58 -25.27
N ASP A 94 -7.56 -9.60 -25.76
CA ASP A 94 -7.32 -10.84 -25.02
C ASP A 94 -6.33 -10.68 -23.84
N GLU A 95 -5.63 -9.54 -23.74
CA GLU A 95 -4.72 -9.26 -22.62
C GLU A 95 -5.47 -8.98 -21.31
N GLY A 96 -6.61 -8.28 -21.39
CA GLY A 96 -7.35 -7.83 -20.20
C GLY A 96 -8.87 -7.94 -20.29
N HIS A 97 -9.42 -8.33 -21.45
CA HIS A 97 -10.87 -8.33 -21.74
C HIS A 97 -11.52 -6.95 -21.66
N PHE A 98 -10.74 -5.90 -21.91
CA PHE A 98 -11.17 -4.53 -22.11
C PHE A 98 -10.22 -3.83 -23.09
N ASN A 99 -10.46 -2.55 -23.40
CA ASN A 99 -9.63 -1.78 -24.30
C ASN A 99 -8.28 -1.39 -23.65
N VAL A 100 -7.34 -2.33 -23.61
CA VAL A 100 -6.00 -2.14 -23.03
C VAL A 100 -5.23 -1.04 -23.76
N TYR A 101 -5.34 -1.00 -25.10
CA TYR A 101 -4.71 0.03 -25.92
C TYR A 101 -5.11 1.44 -25.50
N LEU A 102 -6.40 1.66 -25.23
CA LEU A 102 -6.89 2.93 -24.72
C LEU A 102 -6.46 3.17 -23.27
N SER A 103 -6.50 2.15 -22.41
CA SER A 103 -6.05 2.26 -21.03
C SER A 103 -4.59 2.72 -20.94
N ASP A 104 -3.71 2.25 -21.82
CA ASP A 104 -2.29 2.66 -21.80
C ASP A 104 -2.06 4.12 -22.20
N GLN A 105 -3.00 4.73 -22.91
CA GLN A 105 -2.94 6.16 -23.29
C GLN A 105 -3.51 7.09 -22.20
N ILE A 106 -4.35 6.56 -21.31
CA ILE A 106 -4.94 7.32 -20.22
C ILE A 106 -3.92 7.45 -19.08
N PRO A 107 -3.63 8.68 -18.59
CA PRO A 107 -2.69 8.89 -17.49
C PRO A 107 -3.00 8.02 -16.26
N VAL A 108 -1.96 7.47 -15.63
CA VAL A 108 -2.11 6.62 -14.44
C VAL A 108 -2.57 7.40 -13.21
N ASP A 109 -2.42 8.71 -13.21
CA ASP A 109 -2.78 9.61 -12.11
C ASP A 109 -3.93 10.55 -12.48
N ARG A 110 -4.70 10.23 -13.53
CA ARG A 110 -5.81 11.07 -14.03
C ARG A 110 -6.78 11.48 -12.92
N ALA A 111 -7.35 12.68 -13.06
CA ALA A 111 -8.45 13.11 -12.22
C ALA A 111 -9.73 12.35 -12.58
N ILE A 112 -10.61 12.14 -11.61
CA ILE A 112 -11.96 11.62 -11.83
C ILE A 112 -12.98 12.60 -11.22
N PRO A 113 -14.21 12.68 -11.75
CA PRO A 113 -15.20 13.60 -11.23
C PRO A 113 -15.68 13.13 -9.84
N ASP A 114 -15.97 14.09 -8.96
CA ASP A 114 -16.67 13.77 -7.71
C ASP A 114 -18.11 13.41 -8.06
N THR A 115 -18.44 12.11 -7.91
CA THR A 115 -19.76 11.57 -8.22
C THR A 115 -20.61 11.42 -6.95
N ARG A 116 -20.11 11.89 -5.81
CA ARG A 116 -20.82 11.79 -4.53
C ARG A 116 -21.99 12.77 -4.50
N PRO A 117 -23.10 12.41 -3.84
CA PRO A 117 -24.12 13.38 -3.47
C PRO A 117 -23.55 14.46 -2.53
N GLU A 118 -24.05 15.69 -2.62
CA GLU A 118 -23.60 16.84 -1.80
C GLU A 118 -23.60 16.52 -0.30
N MET A 119 -24.60 15.77 0.18
CA MET A 119 -24.67 15.33 1.58
C MET A 119 -23.47 14.50 2.02
N CYS A 120 -22.93 13.64 1.13
CA CYS A 120 -21.77 12.81 1.45
C CYS A 120 -20.50 13.65 1.65
N ALA A 121 -20.35 14.76 0.93
CA ALA A 121 -19.24 15.69 1.12
C ALA A 121 -19.36 16.49 2.44
N GLN A 122 -20.56 16.59 3.00
CA GLN A 122 -20.83 17.31 4.25
C GLN A 122 -20.82 16.40 5.49
N ASN A 123 -20.65 15.09 5.32
CA ASN A 123 -20.58 14.14 6.42
C ASN A 123 -19.42 14.46 7.37
N MET A 124 -19.67 14.31 8.67
CA MET A 124 -18.67 14.47 9.71
C MET A 124 -18.10 13.11 10.11
N VAL A 125 -16.78 13.02 10.25
CA VAL A 125 -16.03 11.83 10.65
C VAL A 125 -15.10 12.19 11.81
N HIS A 126 -14.72 11.20 12.62
CA HIS A 126 -13.80 11.41 13.74
C HIS A 126 -12.38 11.71 13.26
N ASP A 127 -11.60 12.46 14.04
CA ASP A 127 -10.20 12.76 13.74
C ASP A 127 -9.27 11.57 14.04
N ASP A 128 -9.67 10.65 14.91
CA ASP A 128 -8.90 9.50 15.39
C ASP A 128 -9.30 8.18 14.72
N LEU A 129 -9.60 8.23 13.42
CA LEU A 129 -9.93 7.04 12.64
C LEU A 129 -8.78 6.02 12.62
N PRO A 130 -9.11 4.71 12.62
CA PRO A 130 -8.10 3.67 12.61
C PRO A 130 -7.33 3.65 11.28
N SER A 131 -6.03 3.34 11.34
CA SER A 131 -5.23 3.19 10.14
C SER A 131 -5.62 1.94 9.32
N THR A 132 -5.45 1.98 8.00
CA THR A 132 -5.74 0.86 7.10
C THR A 132 -4.53 0.36 6.31
N SER A 133 -4.47 -0.95 6.10
CA SER A 133 -3.65 -1.59 5.06
C SER A 133 -4.53 -1.90 3.86
N VAL A 134 -4.24 -1.28 2.72
CA VAL A 134 -4.94 -1.58 1.46
C VAL A 134 -4.26 -2.77 0.79
N ILE A 135 -5.02 -3.77 0.36
CA ILE A 135 -4.52 -5.01 -0.21
C ILE A 135 -5.11 -5.19 -1.61
N PHE A 136 -4.23 -5.22 -2.61
CA PHE A 136 -4.56 -5.62 -3.98
C PHE A 136 -4.04 -7.04 -4.23
N CYS A 137 -4.85 -7.89 -4.84
CA CYS A 137 -4.42 -9.20 -5.32
C CYS A 137 -4.53 -9.20 -6.84
N PHE A 138 -3.51 -9.68 -7.55
CA PHE A 138 -3.49 -9.64 -9.01
C PHE A 138 -2.80 -10.88 -9.60
N VAL A 139 -3.24 -11.24 -10.81
CA VAL A 139 -2.64 -12.29 -11.65
C VAL A 139 -2.67 -11.77 -13.08
N ASP A 140 -1.51 -11.63 -13.70
CA ASP A 140 -1.39 -11.20 -15.10
C ASP A 140 -2.14 -9.90 -15.43
N GLU A 141 -2.28 -9.04 -14.43
CA GLU A 141 -3.01 -7.77 -14.56
C GLU A 141 -2.29 -6.80 -15.50
N VAL A 142 -3.08 -6.04 -16.24
CA VAL A 142 -2.58 -5.03 -17.18
C VAL A 142 -1.82 -3.94 -16.42
N TRP A 143 -0.65 -3.56 -16.95
CA TRP A 143 0.24 -2.59 -16.30
C TRP A 143 -0.45 -1.25 -16.00
N SER A 144 -1.15 -0.66 -16.98
CA SER A 144 -1.78 0.64 -16.81
C SER A 144 -2.90 0.64 -15.76
N THR A 145 -3.70 -0.42 -15.68
CA THR A 145 -4.78 -0.54 -14.69
C THR A 145 -4.25 -0.73 -13.28
N LEU A 146 -3.29 -1.65 -13.10
CA LEU A 146 -2.67 -1.89 -11.79
C LEU A 146 -2.03 -0.62 -11.22
N LEU A 147 -1.22 0.07 -12.04
CA LEU A 147 -0.59 1.31 -11.60
C LEU A 147 -1.63 2.37 -11.27
N ARG A 148 -2.66 2.54 -12.12
CA ARG A 148 -3.73 3.52 -11.90
C ARG A 148 -4.47 3.29 -10.59
N SER A 149 -4.72 2.03 -10.22
CA SER A 149 -5.31 1.70 -8.92
C SER A 149 -4.43 2.09 -7.74
N VAL A 150 -3.12 1.81 -7.81
CA VAL A 150 -2.17 2.18 -6.75
C VAL A 150 -2.07 3.70 -6.61
N HIS A 151 -1.91 4.41 -7.73
CA HIS A 151 -1.88 5.88 -7.76
C HIS A 151 -3.18 6.47 -7.22
N SER A 152 -4.32 5.93 -7.62
CA SER A 152 -5.61 6.41 -7.14
C SER A 152 -5.74 6.31 -5.61
N VAL A 153 -5.26 5.23 -5.00
CA VAL A 153 -5.26 5.07 -3.54
C VAL A 153 -4.27 6.04 -2.90
N LEU A 154 -3.05 6.18 -3.44
CA LEU A 154 -2.04 7.09 -2.89
C LEU A 154 -2.51 8.55 -2.92
N ASN A 155 -3.15 8.97 -4.02
CA ASN A 155 -3.51 10.36 -4.26
C ASN A 155 -4.77 10.80 -3.49
N ARG A 156 -5.71 9.87 -3.23
CA ARG A 156 -7.03 10.18 -2.65
C ARG A 156 -7.28 9.59 -1.25
N SER A 157 -6.23 9.09 -0.60
CA SER A 157 -6.31 8.62 0.79
C SER A 157 -5.56 9.54 1.74
N PRO A 158 -6.15 9.99 2.85
CA PRO A 158 -5.45 10.77 3.85
C PRO A 158 -4.16 10.08 4.32
N PRO A 159 -2.98 10.74 4.27
CA PRO A 159 -1.70 10.09 4.53
C PRO A 159 -1.55 9.49 5.93
N HIS A 160 -2.28 9.99 6.92
CA HIS A 160 -2.25 9.45 8.29
C HIS A 160 -3.10 8.18 8.45
N LEU A 161 -4.10 7.97 7.60
CA LEU A 161 -4.96 6.78 7.61
C LEU A 161 -4.39 5.64 6.76
N LEU A 162 -3.74 5.96 5.64
CA LEU A 162 -3.13 4.94 4.77
C LEU A 162 -1.80 4.45 5.36
N LYS A 163 -1.80 3.30 6.03
CA LYS A 163 -0.61 2.71 6.65
C LYS A 163 0.36 2.15 5.62
N GLU A 164 -0.15 1.32 4.71
CA GLU A 164 0.59 0.69 3.63
C GLU A 164 -0.38 0.19 2.54
N ILE A 165 0.16 0.01 1.33
CA ILE A 165 -0.47 -0.70 0.22
C ILE A 165 0.31 -1.99 -0.01
N ILE A 166 -0.38 -3.11 -0.04
CA ILE A 166 0.18 -4.44 -0.23
C ILE A 166 -0.31 -4.97 -1.57
N LEU A 167 0.61 -5.17 -2.51
CA LEU A 167 0.34 -5.80 -3.79
C LEU A 167 0.71 -7.29 -3.68
N VAL A 168 -0.26 -8.17 -3.82
CA VAL A 168 -0.07 -9.63 -3.78
C VAL A 168 -0.11 -10.17 -5.19
N ASP A 169 1.06 -10.52 -5.72
CA ASP A 169 1.24 -11.22 -6.99
C ASP A 169 0.95 -12.72 -6.78
N ASP A 170 -0.21 -13.18 -7.27
CA ASP A 170 -0.64 -14.59 -7.20
C ASP A 170 -0.10 -15.38 -8.40
N PHE A 171 1.23 -15.39 -8.53
CA PHE A 171 1.99 -16.14 -9.53
C PHE A 171 1.71 -15.69 -10.98
N SER A 172 1.83 -14.39 -11.24
CA SER A 172 1.76 -13.82 -12.59
C SER A 172 2.89 -14.36 -13.48
N THR A 173 2.62 -14.51 -14.76
CA THR A 173 3.53 -14.94 -15.82
C THR A 173 4.13 -13.77 -16.61
N LYS A 174 3.52 -12.58 -16.59
CA LYS A 174 4.02 -11.42 -17.35
C LYS A 174 5.32 -10.85 -16.76
N ASP A 175 6.35 -10.67 -17.60
CA ASP A 175 7.66 -10.17 -17.19
C ASP A 175 7.62 -8.76 -16.59
N TYR A 176 6.78 -7.87 -17.15
CA TYR A 176 6.65 -6.50 -16.65
C TYR A 176 6.11 -6.43 -15.21
N LEU A 177 5.43 -7.48 -14.72
CA LEU A 177 4.95 -7.56 -13.34
C LEU A 177 6.03 -8.01 -12.35
N LYS A 178 7.24 -8.33 -12.82
CA LYS A 178 8.37 -8.78 -12.00
C LYS A 178 9.27 -7.61 -11.63
N GLU A 179 10.54 -7.63 -12.04
CA GLU A 179 11.54 -6.63 -11.65
C GLU A 179 11.15 -5.20 -12.06
N GLN A 180 10.48 -5.04 -13.19
CA GLN A 180 10.01 -3.73 -13.65
C GLN A 180 8.98 -3.11 -12.68
N LEU A 181 8.03 -3.92 -12.19
CA LEU A 181 7.07 -3.47 -11.18
C LEU A 181 7.75 -3.16 -9.85
N ASP A 182 8.70 -4.00 -9.42
CA ASP A 182 9.46 -3.77 -8.18
C ASP A 182 10.22 -2.44 -8.25
N LYS A 183 10.90 -2.18 -9.38
CA LYS A 183 11.61 -0.93 -9.61
C LYS A 183 10.66 0.26 -9.61
N TYR A 184 9.53 0.18 -10.30
CA TYR A 184 8.55 1.27 -10.36
C TYR A 184 7.97 1.57 -8.98
N MET A 185 7.56 0.54 -8.22
CA MET A 185 6.92 0.72 -6.93
C MET A 185 7.89 1.13 -5.82
N SER A 186 9.19 0.92 -5.99
CA SER A 186 10.22 1.34 -5.02
C SER A 186 10.24 2.84 -4.73
N GLN A 187 9.70 3.67 -5.62
CA GLN A 187 9.56 5.11 -5.42
C GLN A 187 8.50 5.49 -4.37
N PHE A 188 7.62 4.55 -4.01
CA PHE A 188 6.54 4.77 -3.05
C PHE A 188 6.81 4.03 -1.74
N PRO A 189 7.20 4.72 -0.64
CA PRO A 189 7.62 4.08 0.60
C PRO A 189 6.49 3.30 1.32
N LYS A 190 5.23 3.58 0.97
CA LYS A 190 4.06 2.89 1.52
C LYS A 190 3.66 1.64 0.73
N VAL A 191 4.23 1.39 -0.44
CA VAL A 191 3.87 0.26 -1.30
C VAL A 191 4.82 -0.90 -1.05
N ARG A 192 4.29 -2.11 -0.89
CA ARG A 192 5.07 -3.34 -0.74
C ARG A 192 4.48 -4.45 -1.59
N ILE A 193 5.33 -5.16 -2.31
CA ILE A 193 4.93 -6.29 -3.16
C ILE A 193 5.24 -7.61 -2.44
N ILE A 194 4.32 -8.55 -2.51
CA ILE A 194 4.44 -9.93 -2.02
C ILE A 194 4.21 -10.85 -3.21
N ARG A 195 5.12 -11.80 -3.44
CA ARG A 195 5.02 -12.76 -4.54
C ARG A 195 4.76 -14.15 -3.98
N LEU A 196 3.67 -14.76 -4.42
CA LEU A 196 3.37 -16.16 -4.10
C LEU A 196 4.18 -17.08 -5.01
N LYS A 197 4.62 -18.22 -4.45
CA LYS A 197 5.49 -19.19 -5.15
C LYS A 197 4.75 -20.02 -6.19
N GLU A 198 3.43 -20.12 -6.06
CA GLU A 198 2.54 -20.85 -6.96
C GLU A 198 1.17 -20.16 -6.95
N ARG A 199 0.33 -20.45 -7.94
CA ARG A 199 -1.01 -19.88 -8.05
C ARG A 199 -1.94 -20.49 -6.99
N GLN A 200 -2.39 -19.66 -6.06
CA GLN A 200 -3.22 -20.04 -4.91
C GLN A 200 -4.68 -19.59 -5.04
N GLY A 201 -4.96 -18.61 -5.91
CA GLY A 201 -6.28 -18.02 -6.10
C GLY A 201 -6.58 -16.87 -5.12
N LEU A 202 -7.61 -16.08 -5.47
CA LEU A 202 -7.96 -14.80 -4.82
C LEU A 202 -8.06 -14.87 -3.30
N ILE A 203 -8.74 -15.90 -2.76
CA ILE A 203 -8.97 -16.03 -1.32
C ILE A 203 -7.64 -16.18 -0.57
N ARG A 204 -6.78 -17.09 -1.03
CA ARG A 204 -5.49 -17.36 -0.39
C ARG A 204 -4.52 -16.19 -0.58
N ALA A 205 -4.56 -15.51 -1.73
CA ALA A 205 -3.82 -14.28 -1.95
C ALA A 205 -4.24 -13.17 -0.97
N ARG A 206 -5.55 -12.94 -0.78
CA ARG A 206 -6.07 -11.98 0.20
C ARG A 206 -5.63 -12.34 1.62
N LEU A 207 -5.66 -13.63 1.99
CA LEU A 207 -5.17 -14.10 3.28
C LEU A 207 -3.65 -13.90 3.47
N ALA A 208 -2.84 -14.11 2.43
CA ALA A 208 -1.40 -13.87 2.47
C ALA A 208 -1.08 -12.39 2.68
N GLY A 209 -1.77 -11.48 1.96
CA GLY A 209 -1.66 -10.04 2.19
C GLY A 209 -2.11 -9.65 3.60
N ALA A 210 -3.26 -10.17 4.03
CA ALA A 210 -3.79 -9.93 5.37
C ALA A 210 -2.86 -10.40 6.48
N ALA A 211 -2.13 -11.51 6.30
CA ALA A 211 -1.21 -12.05 7.30
C ALA A 211 -0.10 -11.06 7.66
N VAL A 212 0.46 -10.34 6.67
CA VAL A 212 1.59 -9.42 6.86
C VAL A 212 1.20 -7.94 7.01
N ALA A 213 -0.09 -7.62 6.87
CA ALA A 213 -0.62 -6.28 7.04
C ALA A 213 -0.46 -5.77 8.48
N LYS A 214 -0.12 -4.48 8.61
CA LYS A 214 0.21 -3.77 9.86
C LYS A 214 -0.83 -2.71 10.23
N GLY A 215 -1.78 -2.39 9.36
CA GLY A 215 -2.90 -1.50 9.64
C GLY A 215 -3.90 -2.14 10.62
N GLU A 216 -4.68 -1.29 11.29
CA GLU A 216 -5.73 -1.73 12.21
C GLU A 216 -6.97 -2.26 11.48
N VAL A 217 -7.19 -1.75 10.27
CA VAL A 217 -8.21 -2.17 9.32
C VAL A 217 -7.53 -2.73 8.07
N LEU A 218 -8.15 -3.73 7.46
CA LEU A 218 -7.75 -4.26 6.15
C LEU A 218 -8.78 -3.81 5.13
N THR A 219 -8.34 -3.18 4.05
CA THR A 219 -9.19 -2.76 2.94
C THR A 219 -8.77 -3.54 1.71
N PHE A 220 -9.61 -4.45 1.22
CA PHE A 220 -9.36 -5.15 -0.03
C PHE A 220 -9.90 -4.34 -1.20
N LEU A 221 -9.11 -4.23 -2.26
CA LEU A 221 -9.51 -3.63 -3.52
C LEU A 221 -9.03 -4.53 -4.66
N ASP A 222 -9.77 -4.53 -5.76
CA ASP A 222 -9.34 -5.19 -6.99
C ASP A 222 -8.30 -4.31 -7.73
N SER A 223 -7.46 -4.94 -8.56
CA SER A 223 -6.30 -4.31 -9.20
C SER A 223 -6.61 -3.43 -10.44
N HIS A 224 -7.88 -3.08 -10.64
CA HIS A 224 -8.37 -2.29 -11.77
C HIS A 224 -9.50 -1.35 -11.34
N VAL A 225 -9.29 -0.65 -10.21
CA VAL A 225 -10.22 0.33 -9.64
C VAL A 225 -9.63 1.75 -9.66
N GLU A 226 -10.50 2.76 -9.60
CA GLU A 226 -10.15 4.15 -9.35
C GLU A 226 -11.04 4.67 -8.21
N CYS A 227 -10.42 5.04 -7.10
CA CYS A 227 -11.10 5.57 -5.92
C CYS A 227 -11.55 7.02 -6.14
N ASN A 228 -12.73 7.37 -5.64
CA ASN A 228 -13.19 8.76 -5.61
C ASN A 228 -12.57 9.54 -4.44
N VAL A 229 -12.72 10.87 -4.45
CA VAL A 229 -12.33 11.72 -3.32
C VAL A 229 -13.18 11.39 -2.10
N GLY A 230 -12.57 11.42 -0.90
CA GLY A 230 -13.25 11.09 0.35
C GLY A 230 -13.81 9.67 0.43
N TRP A 231 -13.25 8.72 -0.34
CA TRP A 231 -13.70 7.32 -0.34
C TRP A 231 -13.38 6.59 0.97
N LEU A 232 -12.28 6.93 1.64
CA LEU A 232 -11.72 6.11 2.73
C LEU A 232 -12.33 6.43 4.10
N GLU A 233 -12.46 7.71 4.44
CA GLU A 233 -12.88 8.15 5.79
C GLU A 233 -14.26 7.63 6.20
N PRO A 234 -15.30 7.67 5.34
CA PRO A 234 -16.61 7.13 5.70
C PRO A 234 -16.58 5.61 6.00
N LEU A 235 -15.69 4.87 5.33
CA LEU A 235 -15.54 3.42 5.54
C LEU A 235 -14.91 3.15 6.90
N LEU A 236 -13.85 3.90 7.23
CA LEU A 236 -13.17 3.78 8.51
C LEU A 236 -14.03 4.31 9.67
N GLU A 237 -14.82 5.35 9.47
CA GLU A 237 -15.80 5.87 10.42
C GLU A 237 -16.81 4.78 10.81
N ARG A 238 -17.30 4.01 9.84
CA ARG A 238 -18.23 2.91 10.14
C ARG A 238 -17.58 1.84 11.02
N VAL A 239 -16.32 1.52 10.76
CA VAL A 239 -15.54 0.55 11.55
C VAL A 239 -15.18 1.10 12.94
N TYR A 240 -14.97 2.41 13.05
CA TYR A 240 -14.73 3.13 14.30
C TYR A 240 -15.96 3.05 15.21
N LEU A 241 -17.13 3.41 14.69
CA LEU A 241 -18.39 3.44 15.44
C LEU A 241 -18.89 2.05 15.88
N ASP A 242 -18.76 1.04 15.02
CA ASP A 242 -19.27 -0.31 15.31
C ASP A 242 -18.26 -1.39 14.96
N ARG A 243 -17.36 -1.66 15.92
CA ARG A 243 -16.28 -2.65 15.79
C ARG A 243 -16.78 -4.10 15.68
N LYS A 244 -18.06 -4.39 15.99
CA LYS A 244 -18.62 -5.75 16.00
C LYS A 244 -19.41 -6.08 14.75
N LYS A 245 -19.98 -5.08 14.06
CA LYS A 245 -20.80 -5.30 12.84
C LYS A 245 -20.04 -5.20 11.52
N SER A 246 -18.79 -4.73 11.50
CA SER A 246 -17.91 -4.83 10.33
C SER A 246 -17.05 -6.09 10.43
N CYS A 247 -17.40 -7.12 9.65
CA CYS A 247 -16.73 -8.42 9.47
C CYS A 247 -15.61 -8.79 10.47
N TYR A 248 -15.97 -9.61 11.47
CA TYR A 248 -15.12 -10.00 12.59
C TYR A 248 -14.16 -11.17 12.26
N ASN A 249 -12.86 -10.98 12.51
CA ASN A 249 -11.91 -12.02 12.93
C ASN A 249 -11.22 -11.54 14.21
N PRO A 250 -11.05 -12.39 15.24
CA PRO A 250 -10.44 -12.02 16.52
C PRO A 250 -9.02 -11.42 16.46
N ARG A 251 -8.32 -11.51 15.31
CA ARG A 251 -6.95 -10.95 15.15
C ARG A 251 -6.81 -9.77 14.20
N LYS A 252 -7.69 -9.58 13.20
CA LYS A 252 -7.63 -8.50 12.20
C LYS A 252 -9.03 -8.16 11.67
N LYS A 253 -9.31 -6.89 11.36
CA LYS A 253 -10.60 -6.41 10.85
C LYS A 253 -10.60 -6.35 9.33
N TYR A 254 -11.66 -6.83 8.68
CA TYR A 254 -11.74 -6.83 7.21
C TYR A 254 -12.81 -5.87 6.69
N PHE A 255 -12.48 -5.16 5.62
CA PHE A 255 -13.42 -4.48 4.74
C PHE A 255 -13.23 -5.06 3.33
N LEU A 256 -14.22 -5.80 2.85
CA LEU A 256 -14.32 -6.17 1.43
C LEU A 256 -15.13 -5.08 0.73
N LEU A 257 -14.49 -4.38 -0.21
CA LEU A 257 -15.17 -3.77 -1.36
C LEU A 257 -15.01 -4.70 -2.56
#